data_AF-A0A2E1L3G7-F1
#
_entry.id   AF-A0A2E1L3G7-F1
#
_cell.length_a   1.000
_cell.length_b   1.000
_cell.length_c   1.000
_cell.angle_alpha   90.00
_cell.angle_beta   90.00
_cell.angle_gamma   90.00
#
_symmetry.space_group_name_H-M   'P 1'
#
loop_
_entity.id
_entity.type
_entity.pdbx_description
1 polymer ?
#
loop_
_entity_poly.entity_id
_entity_poly.type
_entity_poly.pdbx_seq_one_letter_code
_entity_poly.pdbx_strand_id
1 'polypeptide(L)' 'MNKNTVLAWATFIMIIIGLVLVGLGAFKYNEVAGWGFVSVGIGFFANAWVFYALKGRV' A
#
# COMPACT_ATOMS: atom_id res chain seq x y z
N MET A 1 14.55 -12.51 -12.18
CA MET A 1 14.02 -11.19 -11.78
C MET A 1 15.07 -10.50 -10.93
N ASN A 2 15.48 -9.28 -11.28
CA ASN A 2 16.44 -8.48 -10.51
C ASN A 2 15.78 -7.98 -9.22
N LYS A 3 16.54 -7.90 -8.11
CA LYS A 3 16.11 -7.34 -6.82
C LYS A 3 15.40 -5.98 -6.96
N ASN A 4 15.92 -5.09 -7.82
CA ASN A 4 15.30 -3.79 -8.11
C ASN A 4 13.95 -3.90 -8.83
N THR A 5 13.78 -4.94 -9.65
CA THR A 5 12.51 -5.27 -10.30
C THR A 5 11.53 -5.84 -9.27
N VAL A 6 11.99 -6.67 -8.33
CA VAL A 6 11.14 -7.18 -7.23
C VAL A 6 10.63 -6.04 -6.35
N LEU A 7 11.51 -5.12 -5.94
CA LEU A 7 11.16 -3.94 -5.13
C LEU A 7 10.14 -3.03 -5.84
N ALA A 8 10.29 -2.87 -7.16
CA ALA A 8 9.34 -2.10 -7.96
C ALA A 8 7.95 -2.76 -8.03
N TRP A 9 7.90 -4.08 -8.26
CA TRP A 9 6.64 -4.83 -8.26
C TRP A 9 5.99 -4.86 -6.88
N ALA A 10 6.77 -5.01 -5.82
CA ALA A 10 6.28 -4.91 -4.45
C ALA A 10 5.62 -3.55 -4.22
N THR A 11 6.33 -2.46 -4.50
CA THR A 11 5.81 -1.08 -4.38
C THR A 11 4.49 -0.92 -5.13
N PHE A 12 4.41 -1.42 -6.36
CA PHE A 12 3.22 -1.34 -7.19
C PHE A 12 2.03 -2.10 -6.60
N ILE A 13 2.23 -3.33 -6.14
CA ILE A 13 1.16 -4.14 -5.53
C ILE A 13 0.66 -3.50 -4.23
N MET A 14 1.55 -2.94 -3.40
CA MET A 14 1.16 -2.28 -2.15
C MET A 14 0.31 -1.02 -2.38
N ILE A 15 0.61 -0.23 -3.42
CA ILE A 15 -0.22 0.91 -3.81
C ILE A 15 -1.63 0.45 -4.20
N ILE A 16 -1.74 -0.62 -5.00
CA ILE A 16 -3.03 -1.17 -5.42
C ILE A 16 -3.84 -1.66 -4.21
N ILE A 17 -3.22 -2.43 -3.31
CA ILE A 17 -3.88 -2.92 -2.10
C ILE A 17 -4.31 -1.76 -1.19
N GLY A 18 -3.46 -0.74 -1.02
CA GLY A 18 -3.78 0.46 -0.25
C GLY A 18 -5.02 1.19 -0.80
N LEU A 19 -5.11 1.36 -2.12
CA LEU A 19 -6.27 1.98 -2.77
C LEU A 19 -7.56 1.14 -2.60
N VAL A 20 -7.46 -0.18 -2.70
CA VAL A 20 -8.62 -1.08 -2.51
C VAL A 20 -9.13 -1.00 -1.07
N LEU A 21 -8.24 -0.99 -0.08
CA LEU A 21 -8.62 -0.91 1.34
C LEU A 21 -9.23 0.46 1.68
N VAL A 22 -8.63 1.56 1.21
CA VAL A 22 -9.21 2.91 1.39
C VAL A 22 -10.58 2.99 0.70
N GLY A 23 -10.72 2.44 -0.50
CA GLY A 23 -12.00 2.36 -1.21
C GLY A 23 -13.06 1.57 -0.43
N LEU A 24 -12.70 0.42 0.14
CA LEU A 24 -13.61 -0.36 0.99
C LEU A 24 -14.03 0.41 2.25
N GLY A 25 -13.09 1.14 2.87
CA GLY A 25 -13.38 2.00 4.02
C GLY A 25 -14.34 3.15 3.68
N ALA A 26 -14.14 3.80 2.53
CA ALA A 26 -14.94 4.95 2.09
C ALA A 26 -16.35 4.59 1.57
N PHE A 27 -16.49 3.44 0.89
CA PHE A 27 -17.76 3.07 0.24
C PHE A 27 -18.61 2.07 1.01
N LYS A 28 -18.02 1.18 1.83
CA LYS A 28 -18.74 0.00 2.33
C LYS A 28 -18.81 -0.14 3.85
N TYR A 29 -17.95 0.54 4.62
CA TYR A 29 -17.89 0.38 6.08
C TYR A 29 -17.77 1.70 6.85
N ASN A 30 -18.53 2.72 6.46
CA ASN A 30 -18.42 4.08 7.03
C ASN A 30 -18.58 4.17 8.57
N GLU A 31 -19.28 3.23 9.21
CA GLU A 31 -19.67 3.37 10.62
C GLU A 31 -18.73 2.67 11.63
N VAL A 32 -18.09 1.55 11.27
CA VAL A 32 -17.29 0.74 12.23
C VAL A 32 -15.90 0.40 11.71
N ALA A 33 -15.73 0.10 10.42
CA ALA A 33 -14.46 -0.35 9.88
C ALA A 33 -13.74 0.67 8.98
N GLY A 34 -14.36 1.82 8.66
CA GLY A 34 -13.81 2.86 7.79
C GLY A 34 -12.45 3.36 8.25
N TRP A 35 -12.32 3.74 9.53
CA TRP A 35 -11.05 4.16 10.12
C TRP A 35 -9.99 3.06 10.15
N GLY A 36 -10.40 1.81 10.39
CA GLY A 36 -9.51 0.64 10.34
C GLY A 36 -8.97 0.39 8.93
N PHE A 37 -9.84 0.35 7.92
CA PHE A 37 -9.43 0.10 6.53
C PHE A 37 -8.62 1.26 5.95
N VAL A 38 -8.93 2.51 6.31
CA VAL A 38 -8.15 3.68 5.88
C VAL A 38 -6.76 3.70 6.54
N SER A 39 -6.65 3.42 7.84
CA SER A 39 -5.35 3.37 8.52
C SER A 39 -4.44 2.27 7.97
N VAL A 40 -4.99 1.08 7.67
CA VAL A 40 -4.25 0.00 7.03
C VAL A 40 -3.83 0.41 5.62
N GLY A 41 -4.69 1.04 4.83
CA GLY A 41 -4.35 1.56 3.50
C GLY A 41 -3.20 2.58 3.53
N ILE A 42 -3.18 3.48 4.51
CA ILE A 42 -2.05 4.40 4.74
C ILE A 42 -0.77 3.63 5.09
N GLY A 43 -0.87 2.58 5.91
CA GLY A 43 0.25 1.67 6.20
C GLY A 43 0.84 1.02 4.95
N PHE A 44 0.00 0.62 3.99
CA PHE A 44 0.47 0.09 2.70
C PHE A 44 1.22 1.15 1.87
N PHE A 45 0.76 2.41 1.87
CA PHE A 45 1.49 3.49 1.21
C PHE A 45 2.83 3.81 1.88
N ALA A 46 2.91 3.74 3.22
CA ALA A 46 4.17 3.91 3.95
C ALA A 46 5.19 2.82 3.57
N ASN A 47 4.76 1.56 3.47
CA ASN A 47 5.62 0.46 3.01
C ASN A 47 6.06 0.64 1.54
N ALA A 48 5.13 1.05 0.67
CA ALA A 48 5.45 1.36 -0.73
C ALA A 48 6.54 2.45 -0.83
N TRP A 49 6.46 3.49 0.00
CA TRP A 49 7.50 4.53 0.04
C TRP A 49 8.86 3.99 0.47
N VAL A 50 8.91 3.13 1.49
CA VAL A 50 10.16 2.48 1.94
C VAL A 50 10.78 1.66 0.82
N PHE A 51 10.00 0.82 0.12
CA PHE A 51 10.54 0.00 -0.96
C PHE A 51 10.96 0.82 -2.17
N TYR A 52 10.26 1.90 -2.46
CA TYR A 52 10.69 2.86 -3.47
C TYR A 52 12.01 3.54 -3.08
N ALA A 53 12.18 3.92 -1.81
CA ALA A 53 13.42 4.51 -1.29
C ALA A 53 14.60 3.53 -1.24
N LEU A 54 14.34 2.22 -1.10
CA LEU A 54 15.36 1.16 -1.13
C LEU A 54 15.74 0.73 -2.56
N LYS A 55 14.88 0.99 -3.55
CA LYS A 55 15.13 0.64 -4.95
C LYS A 55 16.41 1.32 -5.46
N GLY A 56 17.40 0.53 -5.84
CA GLY A 56 18.70 1.02 -6.31
C GLY A 56 19.73 1.32 -5.21
N ARG A 57 19.38 1.09 -3.94
CA ARG A 57 20.31 1.16 -2.79
C ARG A 57 20.71 -0.22 -2.26
N VAL A 58 20.03 -1.30 -2.69
CA VAL A 58 20.18 -2.69 -2.21
C VAL A 58 20.13 -3.66 -3.40
#